data_AF-A0AAD3XYZ6-F1
#
_entry.id   AF-A0AAD3XYZ6-F1
#
_cell.length_a   1.000
_cell.length_b   1.000
_cell.length_c   1.000
_cell.angle_alpha   90.00
_cell.angle_beta   90.00
_cell.angle_gamma   90.00
#
_symmetry.space_group_name_H-M   'P 1'
#
loop_
_entity.id
_entity.type
_entity.pdbx_description
1 polymer ?
#
loop_
_entity_poly.entity_id
_entity_poly.type
_entity_poly.pdbx_seq_one_letter_code
_entity_poly.pdbx_strand_id
1 'polypeptide(L)' 'MEALCNLIHVAHQYGIRRVILPEENSKNLVEVPLAFLDSLEIILVKQMEEILQEALHGGCPWRQYQNF' A
#
# COMPACT_ATOMS: atom_id res chain seq x y z
N MET A 1 -15.12 9.11 -7.44
CA MET A 1 -14.23 8.90 -8.60
C MET A 1 -12.90 9.68 -8.47
N GLU A 2 -12.78 10.74 -7.66
CA GLU A 2 -11.57 11.59 -7.60
C GLU A 2 -10.50 11.24 -6.54
N ALA A 3 -10.70 10.25 -5.67
CA ALA A 3 -9.84 10.11 -4.50
C ALA A 3 -8.50 9.36 -4.74
N LEU A 4 -8.42 8.43 -5.71
CA LEU A 4 -7.28 7.50 -5.79
C LEU A 4 -6.20 7.89 -6.80
N CYS A 5 -6.55 8.47 -7.96
CA CYS A 5 -5.56 8.95 -8.92
C CYS A 5 -4.65 10.06 -8.33
N ASN A 6 -5.18 10.86 -7.40
CA ASN A 6 -4.40 11.89 -6.72
C ASN A 6 -3.32 11.29 -5.80
N LEU A 7 -3.63 10.17 -5.14
CA LEU A 7 -2.73 9.51 -4.19
C LEU A 7 -1.44 8.99 -4.87
N ILE A 8 -1.58 8.45 -6.08
CA ILE A 8 -0.46 7.95 -6.87
C ILE A 8 0.36 9.09 -7.48
N HIS A 9 -0.30 10.16 -7.93
CA HIS A 9 0.38 11.38 -8.37
C HIS A 9 1.20 12.00 -7.23
N VAL A 10 0.63 12.09 -6.03
CA VAL A 10 1.32 12.60 -4.84
C VAL A 10 2.47 11.67 -4.45
N ALA A 11 2.27 10.34 -4.45
CA ALA A 11 3.34 9.41 -4.13
C ALA A 11 4.55 9.57 -5.07
N HIS A 12 4.30 9.70 -6.37
CA HIS A 12 5.35 9.93 -7.35
C HIS A 12 6.03 11.30 -7.17
N GLN A 13 5.26 12.37 -6.99
CA GLN A 13 5.80 13.73 -6.81
C GLN A 13 6.65 13.89 -5.55
N TYR A 14 6.35 13.13 -4.49
CA TYR A 14 7.08 13.19 -3.22
C TYR A 14 8.18 12.11 -3.09
N GLY A 15 8.44 11.33 -4.15
CA GLY A 15 9.49 10.31 -4.16
C GLY A 15 9.21 9.11 -3.26
N ILE A 16 7.93 8.84 -2.97
CA ILE A 16 7.49 7.68 -2.21
C ILE A 16 7.67 6.44 -3.08
N ARG A 17 8.56 5.53 -2.66
CA ARG A 17 8.90 4.34 -3.45
C ARG A 17 7.99 3.14 -3.18
N ARG A 18 7.28 3.15 -2.05
CA ARG A 18 6.46 2.02 -1.59
C ARG A 18 5.10 2.51 -1.12
N VAL A 19 4.03 1.89 -1.63
CA VAL A 19 2.63 2.24 -1.35
C VAL A 19 1.88 0.98 -0.92
N ILE A 20 1.26 1.01 0.26
CA ILE A 20 0.42 -0.08 0.77
C ILE A 20 -1.04 0.28 0.46
N LEU A 21 -1.76 -0.61 -0.22
CA LEU A 21 -3.14 -0.40 -0.66
C LEU A 21 -3.99 -1.63 -0.34
N PRO A 22 -5.26 -1.45 0.05
CA PRO A 22 -6.14 -2.59 0.26
C PRO A 22 -6.47 -3.29 -1.08
N GLU A 23 -6.67 -4.60 -1.06
CA GLU A 23 -6.92 -5.40 -2.28
C GLU A 23 -8.15 -4.90 -3.06
N GLU A 24 -9.16 -4.39 -2.37
CA GLU A 24 -10.34 -3.76 -2.97
C GLU A 24 -10.01 -2.57 -3.88
N ASN A 25 -8.91 -1.85 -3.61
CA ASN A 25 -8.46 -0.72 -4.43
C ASN A 25 -7.66 -1.15 -5.67
N SER A 26 -7.36 -2.44 -5.84
CA SER A 26 -6.63 -2.95 -7.01
C SER A 26 -7.33 -2.61 -8.34
N LYS A 27 -8.67 -2.56 -8.34
CA LYS A 27 -9.48 -2.24 -9.54
C LYS A 27 -9.27 -0.81 -10.02
N ASN A 28 -8.94 0.12 -9.13
CA ASN A 28 -8.65 1.50 -9.48
C ASN A 28 -7.21 1.70 -9.97
N LEU A 29 -6.30 0.76 -9.70
CA LEU A 29 -4.93 0.81 -10.23
C LEU A 29 -4.88 0.61 -11.75
N VAL A 30 -5.92 0.02 -12.35
CA VAL A 30 -6.06 -0.14 -13.80
C VAL A 30 -6.13 1.21 -14.54
N GLU A 31 -6.56 2.26 -13.84
CA GLU A 31 -6.66 3.63 -14.37
C GLU A 31 -5.29 4.34 -14.39
N VAL A 32 -4.28 3.77 -13.75
CA VAL A 32 -2.94 4.35 -13.62
C VAL A 32 -2.03 3.76 -14.70
N PRO A 33 -1.26 4.59 -15.44
CA PRO A 33 -0.38 4.07 -16.48
C PRO A 33 0.71 3.16 -15.89
N LEU A 34 0.99 2.04 -16.56
CA LEU A 34 1.97 1.04 -16.13
C LEU A 34 3.36 1.65 -15.84
N ALA A 35 3.78 2.68 -16.57
CA ALA A 35 5.06 3.35 -16.33
C ALA A 35 5.17 3.97 -14.93
N PHE A 36 4.06 4.41 -14.33
CA PHE A 36 4.04 4.90 -12.94
C PHE A 36 4.02 3.74 -11.95
N LEU A 37 3.25 2.69 -12.25
CA LEU A 37 3.19 1.48 -11.41
C LEU A 37 4.55 0.78 -11.36
N ASP A 38 5.30 0.74 -12.45
CA ASP A 38 6.64 0.13 -12.51
C ASP A 38 7.67 0.86 -11.64
N SER A 39 7.46 2.16 -11.42
CA SER A 39 8.32 2.99 -10.56
C SER A 39 7.97 2.89 -9.06
N LEU A 40 6.85 2.26 -8.71
CA LEU A 40 6.30 2.19 -7.35
C LEU A 40 6.17 0.74 -6.89
N GLU A 41 6.68 0.43 -5.71
CA GLU A 41 6.44 -0.84 -5.05
C GLU A 41 5.05 -0.83 -4.40
N ILE A 42 4.07 -1.44 -5.07
CA ILE A 42 2.69 -1.52 -4.57
C ILE A 42 2.49 -2.83 -3.83
N ILE A 43 2.11 -2.72 -2.56
CA ILE A 43 1.83 -3.85 -1.69
C ILE A 43 0.33 -3.89 -1.43
N LEU A 44 -0.32 -4.94 -1.92
CA LEU A 44 -1.75 -5.15 -1.70
C LEU A 44 -1.98 -5.95 -0.41
N VAL A 45 -2.88 -5.47 0.43
CA VAL A 45 -3.19 -6.05 1.73
C VAL A 45 -4.68 -6.28 1.90
N LYS A 46 -5.08 -7.29 2.66
CA LYS A 46 -6.49 -7.58 2.97
C LYS A 46 -6.88 -7.17 4.37
N GLN A 47 -5.92 -7.24 5.30
CA GLN A 47 -6.15 -7.05 6.71
C GLN A 47 -5.14 -6.10 7.34
N MET A 48 -5.51 -5.56 8.51
CA MET A 48 -4.70 -4.58 9.21
C MET A 48 -3.36 -5.17 9.68
N GLU A 49 -3.30 -6.47 9.98
CA GLU A 49 -2.05 -7.14 10.33
C GLU A 49 -1.02 -7.06 9.21
N GLU A 50 -1.43 -7.22 7.95
CA GLU A 50 -0.51 -7.15 6.81
C GLU A 50 0.07 -5.73 6.66
N ILE A 51 -0.75 -4.69 6.89
CA ILE A 51 -0.28 -3.29 6.89
C ILE A 51 0.81 -3.10 7.95
N LEU A 52 0.57 -3.59 9.16
CA LEU A 52 1.51 -3.43 10.27
C LEU A 52 2.81 -4.23 10.07
N GLN A 53 2.76 -5.38 9.39
CA GLN A 53 3.98 -6.12 9.02
C GLN A 53 4.83 -5.36 8.01
N GLU A 54 4.20 -4.77 7.00
CA GLU A 54 4.90 -4.13 5.89
C GLU A 54 5.33 -2.68 6.20
N ALA A 55 4.64 -2.00 7.12
CA ALA A 55 4.92 -0.61 7.47
C ALA A 55 5.93 -0.43 8.62
N LEU A 56 6.03 -1.40 9.54
CA LEU A 56 6.85 -1.27 10.76
C LEU A 56 8.11 -2.14 10.69
N HIS A 57 9.28 -1.53 10.94
CA HIS A 57 10.51 -2.27 11.19
C HIS A 57 10.38 -3.05 12.53
N GLY A 58 10.08 -4.34 12.45
CA GLY A 58 9.79 -5.20 13.60
C GLY A 58 8.46 -5.97 13.51
N GLY A 59 7.65 -5.69 12.48
CA GLY A 59 6.38 -6.36 12.22
C GLY A 59 5.27 -5.98 13.20
N CYS A 60 4.17 -6.76 13.20
CA CYS A 60 3.03 -6.51 14.10
C CYS A 60 3.43 -6.68 15.58
N PRO A 61 3.37 -5.63 16.41
CA PRO A 61 3.66 -5.76 17.84
C PRO A 61 2.65 -6.66 18.56
N TRP A 62 1.42 -6.75 18.03
CA TRP A 62 0.33 -7.53 18.61
C TRP A 62 0.46 -9.04 18.41
N ARG A 63 1.35 -9.52 17.52
CA ARG A 63 1.61 -10.95 17.32
C ARG A 63 2.17 -11.63 18.57
N GLN A 64 2.76 -10.84 19.47
CA GLN A 64 3.31 -11.30 20.75
C GLN A 64 2.23 -11.63 21.79
N TYR A 65 0.97 -11.21 21.57
CA TYR A 65 -0.15 -11.39 22.51
C TYR A 65 -1.12 -12.51 22.14
N GLN A 66 -0.95 -13.19 20.99
CA GLN A 66 -1.83 -14.30 20.58
C GLN A 66 -1.36 -15.69 21.05
N ASN A 67 -0.32 -15.76 21.88
CA ASN A 67 0.18 -17.02 22.46
C ASN A 67 -0.34 -17.26 23.90
N PHE A 68 -1.52 -16.75 24.25
CA PHE A 68 -2.20 -17.05 25.52
C PHE A 68 -3.57 -17.68 25.27
#